data_AF-A0A0C3F0Q0-F1
#
_entry.id   AF-A0A0C3F0Q0-F1
#
_cell.length_a   1.000
_cell.length_b   1.000
_cell.length_c   1.000
_cell.angle_alpha   90.00
_cell.angle_beta   90.00
_cell.angle_gamma   90.00
#
_symmetry.space_group_name_H-M   'P 1'
#
loop_
_entity.id
_entity.type
_entity.pdbx_description
1 polymer ?
#
loop_
_entity_poly.entity_id
_entity_poly.type
_entity_poly.pdbx_seq_one_letter_code
_entity_poly.pdbx_strand_id
1 'polypeptide(L)'
;MRCEWAKAKAWADRWREEVLLVTEEMRRTICFLEWKAMWWLEQVALHSDAPLHVQRGISAYAAKQAGICRSMAGSFATCWYPTLAKQHIPIEWPSQYIPKSSTDMEVD
;
A
#
# COMPACT_ATOMS: atom_id res chain seq x y z
N MET A 1 21.40 10.45 37.67
CA MET A 1 20.40 11.40 37.12
C MET A 1 20.65 11.81 35.66
N ARG A 2 21.82 12.38 35.26
CA ARG A 2 22.06 12.80 33.85
C ARG A 2 22.14 11.64 32.83
N CYS A 3 22.76 10.52 33.22
CA CYS A 3 22.88 9.35 32.33
C CYS A 3 21.52 8.69 32.04
N GLU A 4 20.64 8.60 33.04
CA GLU A 4 19.30 8.02 32.88
C GLU A 4 18.41 8.88 31.99
N TRP A 5 18.48 10.22 32.13
CA TRP A 5 17.77 11.14 31.24
C TRP A 5 18.27 11.04 29.79
N ALA A 6 19.59 10.93 29.58
CA ALA A 6 20.16 10.77 28.25
C ALA A 6 19.70 9.46 27.58
N LYS A 7 19.62 8.36 28.34
CA LYS A 7 19.11 7.07 27.84
C LYS A 7 17.62 7.15 27.49
N ALA A 8 16.79 7.71 28.38
CA ALA A 8 15.36 7.87 28.14
C ALA A 8 15.09 8.75 26.90
N LYS A 9 15.87 9.82 26.74
CA LYS A 9 15.79 10.70 25.56
C LYS A 9 16.17 9.95 24.27
N ALA A 10 17.27 9.20 24.28
CA ALA A 10 17.70 8.43 23.11
C ALA A 10 16.68 7.37 22.68
N TRP A 11 15.99 6.73 23.63
CA TRP A 11 14.88 5.81 23.31
C TRP A 11 13.68 6.53 22.72
N ALA A 12 13.29 7.68 23.29
CA ALA A 12 12.19 8.47 22.76
C ALA A 12 12.49 8.99 21.33
N ASP A 13 13.73 9.38 21.05
CA ASP A 13 14.17 9.80 19.72
C ASP A 13 14.13 8.62 18.73
N ARG A 14 14.64 7.44 19.13
CA ARG A 14 14.56 6.22 18.31
C ARG A 14 13.12 5.79 18.00
N TRP A 15 12.23 5.80 18.99
CA TRP A 15 10.84 5.43 18.76
C TRP A 15 10.15 6.38 17.79
N ARG A 16 10.48 7.68 17.83
CA ARG A 16 9.99 8.62 16.82
C ARG A 16 10.47 8.25 15.42
N GLU A 17 11.74 7.88 15.26
CA GLU A 17 12.27 7.42 13.97
C GLU A 17 11.58 6.12 13.50
N GLU A 18 11.37 5.15 14.39
CA GLU A 18 10.71 3.88 14.07
C GLU A 18 9.27 4.08 13.57
N VAL A 19 8.49 4.97 14.19
CA VAL A 19 7.13 5.29 13.73
C VAL A 19 7.14 5.88 12.32
N LEU A 20 8.09 6.77 12.01
CA LEU A 20 8.24 7.34 10.68
C LEU A 20 8.63 6.28 9.63
N LEU A 21 9.58 5.41 9.97
CA LEU A 21 10.02 4.32 9.09
C LEU A 21 8.89 3.34 8.80
N VAL A 22 8.17 2.90 9.83
CA VAL A 22 7.05 1.96 9.66
C VAL A 22 5.94 2.58 8.80
N THR A 23 5.62 3.86 9.00
CA THR A 23 4.62 4.56 8.18
C THR A 23 5.04 4.62 6.71
N GLU A 24 6.31 4.89 6.46
CA GLU A 24 6.87 4.91 5.10
C GLU A 24 6.89 3.50 4.48
N GLU A 25 7.19 2.46 5.24
CA GLU A 25 7.13 1.07 4.79
C GLU A 25 5.71 0.63 4.42
N MET A 26 4.71 1.07 5.19
CA MET A 26 3.29 0.85 4.84
C MET A 26 2.94 1.49 3.50
N ARG A 27 3.32 2.78 3.32
CA ARG A 27 3.11 3.49 2.05
C ARG A 27 3.82 2.79 0.89
N ARG A 28 5.10 2.47 1.05
CA ARG A 28 5.89 1.78 0.01
C ARG A 28 5.30 0.43 -0.36
N THR A 29 4.79 -0.32 0.61
CA THR A 29 4.16 -1.62 0.37
C THR A 29 2.94 -1.47 -0.54
N ILE A 30 2.06 -0.49 -0.25
CA ILE A 30 0.88 -0.21 -1.10
C ILE A 30 1.29 0.25 -2.49
N CYS A 31 2.24 1.19 -2.59
CA CYS A 31 2.74 1.69 -3.88
C CYS A 31 3.39 0.56 -4.71
N PHE A 32 4.18 -0.31 -4.08
CA PHE A 32 4.83 -1.42 -4.73
C PHE A 32 3.81 -2.42 -5.28
N LEU A 33 2.77 -2.75 -4.52
CA LEU A 33 1.72 -3.66 -4.96
C LEU A 33 0.93 -3.08 -6.14
N GLU A 34 0.61 -1.79 -6.12
CA GLU A 34 -0.05 -1.14 -7.26
C GLU A 34 0.85 -1.14 -8.50
N TRP A 35 2.11 -0.73 -8.34
CA TRP A 35 3.09 -0.78 -9.42
C TRP A 35 3.23 -2.20 -9.98
N LYS A 36 3.28 -3.21 -9.11
CA LYS A 36 3.41 -4.61 -9.54
C LYS A 36 2.16 -5.10 -10.28
N ALA A 37 0.97 -4.62 -9.89
CA ALA A 37 -0.27 -4.91 -10.61
C ALA A 37 -0.25 -4.31 -12.02
N MET A 38 0.20 -3.06 -12.17
CA MET A 38 0.38 -2.43 -13.48
C MET A 38 1.41 -3.16 -14.32
N TRP A 39 2.57 -3.51 -13.73
CA TRP A 39 3.63 -4.26 -14.39
C TRP A 39 3.13 -5.58 -14.99
N TRP A 40 2.27 -6.32 -14.26
CA TRP A 40 1.66 -7.55 -14.80
C TRP A 40 0.82 -7.29 -16.04
N LEU A 41 0.03 -6.21 -16.06
CA LEU A 41 -0.80 -5.85 -17.19
C LEU A 41 0.05 -5.43 -18.41
N GLU A 42 1.15 -4.72 -18.18
CA GLU A 42 2.11 -4.35 -19.22
C GLU A 42 2.79 -5.56 -19.86
N GLN A 43 3.03 -6.64 -19.09
CA GLN A 43 3.63 -7.86 -19.64
C GLN A 43 2.76 -8.50 -20.74
N VAL A 44 1.44 -8.31 -20.72
CA VAL A 44 0.55 -8.85 -21.76
C VAL A 44 0.91 -8.28 -23.14
N ALA A 45 1.26 -6.99 -23.21
CA ALA A 45 1.60 -6.33 -24.47
C ALA A 45 2.92 -6.83 -25.07
N LEU A 46 3.84 -7.33 -24.25
CA LEU A 46 5.16 -7.82 -24.70
C LEU A 46 5.10 -9.21 -25.36
N HIS A 47 3.96 -9.91 -25.24
CA HIS A 47 3.79 -11.27 -25.77
C HIS A 47 2.80 -11.33 -26.95
N SER A 48 2.70 -10.24 -27.72
CA SER A 48 1.83 -10.15 -28.91
C SER A 48 2.16 -11.16 -30.00
N ASP A 49 3.37 -11.71 -30.00
CA ASP A 49 3.87 -12.61 -31.05
C ASP A 49 3.53 -14.10 -30.79
N ALA A 50 2.94 -14.41 -29.62
CA ALA A 50 2.54 -15.78 -29.28
C ALA A 50 1.26 -16.21 -30.02
N PRO A 51 0.98 -17.52 -30.17
CA PRO A 51 -0.30 -18.00 -30.69
C PRO A 51 -1.49 -17.49 -29.86
N LEU A 52 -2.64 -17.22 -30.50
CA LEU A 52 -3.80 -16.58 -29.87
C LEU A 52 -4.27 -17.26 -28.56
N HIS A 53 -4.22 -18.60 -28.48
CA HIS A 53 -4.61 -19.32 -27.28
C HIS A 53 -3.63 -19.08 -26.11
N VAL A 54 -2.34 -18.94 -26.40
CA VAL A 54 -1.30 -18.58 -25.42
C VAL A 54 -1.49 -17.15 -24.97
N GLN A 55 -1.76 -16.22 -25.89
CA GLN A 55 -2.04 -14.81 -25.53
C GLN A 55 -3.22 -14.69 -24.57
N ARG A 56 -4.31 -15.44 -24.80
CA ARG A 56 -5.47 -15.47 -23.89
C ARG A 56 -5.08 -15.98 -22.51
N GLY A 57 -4.26 -17.03 -22.43
CA GLY A 57 -3.75 -17.57 -21.17
C GLY A 57 -2.88 -16.56 -20.41
N ILE A 58 -1.95 -15.91 -21.10
CA ILE A 58 -1.08 -14.86 -20.54
C ILE A 58 -1.92 -13.70 -20.02
N SER A 59 -2.87 -13.21 -20.82
CA SER A 59 -3.76 -12.11 -20.43
C SER A 59 -4.60 -12.46 -19.19
N ALA A 60 -5.21 -13.65 -19.16
CA ALA A 60 -5.99 -14.10 -18.02
C ALA A 60 -5.12 -14.25 -16.76
N TYR A 61 -3.91 -14.78 -16.89
CA TYR A 61 -2.98 -14.93 -15.77
C TYR A 61 -2.48 -13.58 -15.25
N ALA A 62 -2.07 -12.68 -16.13
CA ALA A 62 -1.65 -11.33 -15.78
C ALA A 62 -2.76 -10.55 -15.06
N ALA A 63 -3.99 -10.61 -15.59
CA ALA A 63 -5.15 -10.00 -14.95
C ALA A 63 -5.41 -10.57 -13.55
N LYS A 64 -5.29 -11.90 -13.38
CA LYS A 64 -5.39 -12.55 -12.07
C LYS A 64 -4.31 -12.05 -11.11
N GLN A 65 -3.04 -11.99 -11.54
CA GLN A 65 -1.95 -11.53 -10.69
C GLN A 65 -2.09 -10.05 -10.30
N ALA A 66 -2.49 -9.19 -11.25
CA ALA A 66 -2.79 -7.80 -10.98
C ALA A 66 -3.92 -7.65 -9.95
N GLY A 67 -4.99 -8.45 -10.09
CA GLY A 67 -6.08 -8.51 -9.13
C GLY A 67 -5.62 -8.92 -7.72
N ILE A 68 -4.77 -9.94 -7.61
CA ILE A 68 -4.19 -10.38 -6.33
C ILE A 68 -3.38 -9.26 -5.67
N CYS A 69 -2.48 -8.61 -6.42
CA CYS A 69 -1.69 -7.49 -5.91
C CYS A 69 -2.56 -6.34 -5.37
N ARG A 70 -3.59 -5.95 -6.13
CA ARG A 70 -4.55 -4.91 -5.70
C ARG A 70 -5.37 -5.33 -4.49
N SER A 71 -5.80 -6.59 -4.42
CA SER A 71 -6.52 -7.14 -3.27
C SER A 71 -5.67 -7.13 -2.00
N MET A 72 -4.39 -7.48 -2.10
CA MET A 72 -3.46 -7.40 -0.96
C MET A 72 -3.26 -5.95 -0.52
N ALA A 73 -3.05 -5.02 -1.46
CA ALA A 73 -2.92 -3.60 -1.16
C ALA A 73 -4.16 -3.04 -0.45
N GLY A 74 -5.36 -3.38 -0.94
CA GLY A 74 -6.62 -3.01 -0.30
C GLY A 74 -6.79 -3.62 1.10
N SER A 75 -6.37 -4.86 1.30
CA SER A 75 -6.43 -5.52 2.62
C SER A 75 -5.50 -4.86 3.63
N PHE A 76 -4.27 -4.54 3.23
CA PHE A 76 -3.31 -3.81 4.07
C PHE A 76 -3.79 -2.40 4.37
N ALA A 77 -4.29 -1.68 3.36
CA ALA A 77 -4.84 -0.34 3.56
C ALA A 77 -6.01 -0.35 4.56
N THR A 78 -6.93 -1.32 4.44
CA THR A 78 -8.06 -1.49 5.38
C THR A 78 -7.59 -1.78 6.80
N CYS A 79 -6.51 -2.54 6.96
CA CYS A 79 -5.94 -2.87 8.27
C CYS A 79 -5.20 -1.67 8.90
N TRP A 80 -4.41 -0.93 8.12
CA TRP A 80 -3.54 0.13 8.61
C TRP A 80 -4.24 1.47 8.75
N TYR A 81 -5.21 1.78 7.88
CA TYR A 81 -5.88 3.08 7.83
C TYR A 81 -6.49 3.49 9.18
N PRO A 82 -7.28 2.64 9.88
CA PRO A 82 -7.87 3.02 11.16
C PRO A 82 -6.83 3.41 12.21
N THR A 83 -5.68 2.72 12.21
CA THR A 83 -4.59 2.98 13.15
C THR A 83 -3.89 4.31 12.85
N LEU A 84 -3.54 4.56 11.58
CA LEU A 84 -2.89 5.81 11.17
C LEU A 84 -3.81 7.01 11.38
N ALA A 85 -5.09 6.89 11.01
CA ALA A 85 -6.10 7.92 11.22
C ALA A 85 -6.28 8.24 12.71
N LYS A 86 -6.37 7.22 13.57
CA LYS A 86 -6.49 7.40 15.04
C LYS A 86 -5.29 8.11 15.65
N GLN A 87 -4.08 7.88 15.12
CA GLN A 87 -2.85 8.50 15.59
C GLN A 87 -2.53 9.83 14.90
N HIS A 88 -3.42 10.33 14.05
CA HIS A 88 -3.23 11.56 13.26
C HIS A 88 -1.92 11.55 12.43
N ILE A 89 -1.50 10.37 11.98
CA ILE A 89 -0.33 10.23 11.10
C ILE A 89 -0.79 10.51 9.66
N PRO A 90 -0.06 11.36 8.89
CA PRO A 90 -0.45 11.67 7.52
C PRO A 90 -0.42 10.42 6.63
N ILE A 91 -1.46 10.26 5.82
CA ILE A 91 -1.65 9.09 4.94
C ILE A 91 -1.40 9.53 3.50
N GLU A 92 -0.22 9.21 2.97
CA GLU A 92 0.22 9.58 1.62
C GLU A 92 0.11 8.39 0.64
N TRP A 93 -0.99 7.65 0.73
CA TRP A 93 -1.24 6.49 -0.13
C TRP A 93 -1.90 6.90 -1.45
N PRO A 94 -1.86 6.05 -2.51
CA PRO A 94 -2.68 6.28 -3.69
C PRO A 94 -4.17 6.38 -3.31
N SER A 95 -4.88 7.34 -3.90
CA SER A 95 -6.25 7.71 -3.50
C SER A 95 -7.25 6.54 -3.49
N GLN A 96 -7.07 5.56 -4.38
CA GLN A 96 -7.90 4.36 -4.44
C GLN A 96 -7.81 3.43 -3.21
N TYR A 97 -6.76 3.58 -2.40
CA TYR A 97 -6.55 2.83 -1.16
C TYR A 97 -6.88 3.65 0.10
N ILE A 98 -7.28 4.90 -0.07
CA ILE A 98 -7.80 5.73 1.02
C ILE A 98 -9.31 5.48 1.07
N PRO A 99 -9.86 4.92 2.16
CA PRO A 99 -11.30 4.82 2.35
C PRO A 99 -11.92 6.20 2.18
N LYS A 100 -12.88 6.32 1.27
CA LYS A 100 -13.69 7.55 1.19
C LYS A 100 -14.43 7.65 2.51
N SER A 101 -14.23 8.73 3.26
CA SER A 101 -15.02 9.00 4.46
C SER A 101 -16.49 8.90 4.08
N SER A 102 -17.23 7.98 4.70
CA SER A 102 -18.66 7.76 4.50
C SER A 102 -19.54 8.94 4.97
N THR A 103 -18.97 10.14 5.08
CA THR A 103 -19.62 11.35 5.61
C THR A 103 -20.35 12.16 4.52
N ASP A 104 -20.39 11.68 3.27
CA ASP A 104 -21.13 12.34 2.16
C ASP A 104 -22.37 11.53 1.71
N MET A 105 -22.91 10.65 2.57
CA MET A 105 -24.15 9.88 2.30
C MET A 105 -25.31 10.21 3.27
N GLU A 106 -25.33 11.40 3.86
CA GLU A 106 -26.52 11.98 4.50
C GLU A 106 -26.59 13.48 4.19
N VAL A 107 -27.04 13.84 2.99
CA VAL A 107 -27.79 15.08 2.76
C VAL A 107 -28.82 14.82 1.65
N ASP A 108 -30.08 14.80 2.10
CA ASP A 108 -31.39 14.91 1.43
C ASP A 108 -31.79 13.94 0.30
#